data_AF-A0A519CR28-F1
#
_entry.id   AF-A0A519CR28-F1
#
_cell.length_a   1.000
_cell.length_b   1.000
_cell.length_c   1.000
_cell.angle_alpha   90.00
_cell.angle_beta   90.00
_cell.angle_gamma   90.00
#
_symmetry.space_group_name_H-M   'P 1'
#
loop_
_entity.id
_entity.type
_entity.pdbx_description
1 polymer ?
#
loop_
_entity_poly.entity_id
_entity_poly.type
_entity_poly.pdbx_seq_one_letter_code
_entity_poly.pdbx_strand_id
1 'polypeptide(L)' 'KILSIMDKSEDLMEFVDDRPGHDFRYSMNSNKLQNELGWKSKTNFELGIENTVNWYLNNSKWWENLSESIFEHTPWKK' A
#
# COMPACT_ATOMS: atom_id res chain seq x y z
N LYS A 1 6.44 -6.82 1.38
CA LYS A 1 5.35 -7.46 2.16
C LYS A 1 4.26 -8.03 1.26
N ILE A 2 3.66 -7.24 0.37
CA ILE A 2 2.60 -7.71 -0.55
C ILE A 2 3.06 -8.94 -1.36
N LEU A 3 4.23 -8.88 -2.01
CA LEU A 3 4.78 -10.02 -2.76
C LEU A 3 4.88 -11.29 -1.91
N SER A 4 5.41 -11.19 -0.68
CA SER A 4 5.48 -12.31 0.26
C SER A 4 4.10 -12.83 0.70
N ILE A 5 3.12 -11.95 0.95
CA ILE A 5 1.74 -12.36 1.30
C ILE A 5 1.09 -13.12 0.14
N MET A 6 1.40 -12.72 -1.10
CA MET A 6 0.87 -13.31 -2.32
C MET A 6 1.72 -14.45 -2.90
N ASP A 7 2.76 -14.89 -2.17
CA ASP A 7 3.72 -15.90 -2.62
C ASP A 7 4.31 -15.60 -4.01
N LYS A 8 4.87 -14.38 -4.18
CA LYS A 8 5.48 -13.89 -5.42
C LYS A 8 6.95 -13.55 -5.25
N SER A 9 7.71 -13.72 -6.33
CA SER A 9 9.12 -13.35 -6.40
C SER A 9 9.31 -11.84 -6.32
N GLU A 10 10.44 -11.43 -5.74
CA GLU A 10 10.93 -10.06 -5.75
C GLU A 10 11.36 -9.60 -7.16
N ASP A 11 11.51 -10.51 -8.12
CA ASP A 11 11.80 -10.20 -9.54
C ASP A 11 10.69 -9.38 -10.22
N LEU A 12 9.52 -9.25 -9.59
CA LEU A 12 8.45 -8.37 -10.06
C LEU A 12 8.68 -6.89 -9.71
N MET A 13 9.71 -6.56 -8.93
CA MET A 13 10.07 -5.18 -8.61
C MET A 13 10.96 -4.57 -9.69
N GLU A 14 10.52 -3.44 -10.27
CA GLU A 14 11.33 -2.60 -11.14
C GLU A 14 11.68 -1.30 -10.41
N PHE A 15 12.97 -0.98 -10.32
CA PHE A 15 13.43 0.31 -9.82
C PHE A 15 13.43 1.31 -10.97
N VAL A 16 12.67 2.39 -10.81
CA VAL A 16 12.51 3.45 -11.81
C VAL A 16 12.97 4.78 -11.22
N ASP A 17 13.17 5.77 -12.10
CA ASP A 17 13.55 7.11 -11.67
C ASP A 17 12.52 7.70 -10.70
N ASP A 18 13.01 8.41 -9.70
CA ASP A 18 12.16 9.02 -8.68
C ASP A 18 11.29 10.13 -9.30
N ARG A 19 10.08 10.27 -8.77
CA ARG A 19 9.12 11.26 -9.26
C ARG A 19 9.44 12.63 -8.65
N PRO A 20 9.48 13.71 -9.45
CA PRO A 20 9.60 15.06 -8.92
C PRO A 20 8.52 15.36 -7.87
N GLY A 21 8.95 15.85 -6.70
CA GLY A 21 8.05 16.18 -5.58
C GLY A 21 7.72 15.01 -4.66
N HIS A 22 8.40 13.88 -4.76
CA HIS A 22 8.30 12.80 -3.77
C HIS A 22 9.08 13.17 -2.50
N ASP A 23 8.35 13.49 -1.42
CA ASP A 23 8.96 13.84 -0.14
C ASP A 23 9.63 12.61 0.52
N PHE A 24 10.85 12.79 1.05
CA PHE A 24 11.63 11.70 1.62
C PHE A 24 11.02 11.05 2.88
N ARG A 25 10.33 11.84 3.71
CA ARG A 25 9.83 11.35 5.00
C ARG A 25 8.67 12.17 5.53
N TYR A 26 7.59 11.47 5.84
CA TYR A 26 6.56 11.97 6.74
C TYR A 26 6.63 11.22 8.07
N SER A 27 6.43 11.95 9.16
CA SER A 27 6.33 11.36 10.50
C SER A 27 5.38 12.20 11.33
N MET A 28 4.49 11.53 12.06
CA MET A 28 3.53 12.16 12.96
C MET A 28 3.69 11.58 14.35
N ASN A 29 3.55 12.45 15.36
CA ASN A 29 3.50 12.06 16.76
C ASN A 29 2.04 12.06 17.24
N SER A 30 1.56 10.91 17.71
CA SER A 30 0.19 10.73 18.20
C SER A 30 0.06 10.76 19.72
N ASN A 31 1.10 11.15 20.47
CA ASN A 31 1.13 11.13 21.94
C ASN A 31 -0.02 11.94 22.55
N LYS A 32 -0.39 13.08 21.96
CA LYS A 32 -1.51 13.89 22.45
C LYS A 32 -2.83 13.09 22.44
N LEU A 33 -3.13 12.44 21.32
CA LEU A 33 -4.33 11.64 21.14
C LEU A 33 -4.35 10.42 22.08
N GLN A 34 -3.20 9.77 22.24
CA GLN A 34 -3.03 8.63 23.15
C GLN A 34 -3.24 9.04 24.62
N ASN A 35 -2.67 10.17 25.03
CA ASN A 35 -2.70 10.61 26.42
C ASN A 35 -4.04 11.23 26.82
N GLU A 36 -4.63 12.06 25.96
CA GLU A 36 -5.86 12.80 26.29
C GLU A 36 -7.13 11.97 26.05
N LEU A 37 -7.15 11.13 25.01
CA LEU A 37 -8.33 10.37 24.62
C LEU A 37 -8.18 8.86 24.80
N GLY A 38 -7.03 8.38 25.28
CA GLY A 38 -6.77 6.95 25.42
C GLY A 38 -6.71 6.19 24.09
N TRP A 39 -6.61 6.89 22.96
CA TRP A 39 -6.61 6.27 21.65
C TRP A 39 -5.41 5.35 21.48
N LYS A 40 -5.61 4.19 20.87
CA LYS A 40 -4.55 3.27 20.45
C LYS A 40 -4.93 2.65 19.12
N SER A 41 -3.94 2.36 18.27
CA SER A 41 -4.20 1.57 17.06
C SER A 41 -4.73 0.19 17.47
N LYS A 42 -5.86 -0.21 16.88
CA LYS A 42 -6.42 -1.55 17.08
C LYS A 42 -5.76 -2.60 16.20
N THR A 43 -5.08 -2.17 15.14
CA THR A 43 -4.51 -3.03 14.10
C THR A 43 -3.05 -2.64 13.91
N ASN A 44 -2.14 -3.59 13.99
CA ASN A 44 -0.75 -3.39 13.61
C ASN A 44 -0.59 -3.42 12.09
N PHE A 45 0.60 -3.07 11.60
CA PHE A 45 0.83 -2.97 10.16
C PHE A 45 0.70 -4.33 9.47
N GLU A 46 1.24 -5.39 10.07
CA GLU A 46 1.27 -6.74 9.53
C GLU A 46 -0.14 -7.27 9.27
N LEU A 47 -1.01 -7.21 10.28
CA LEU A 47 -2.40 -7.63 10.16
C LEU A 47 -3.19 -6.71 9.22
N GLY A 48 -2.91 -5.41 9.25
CA GLY A 48 -3.58 -4.43 8.40
C GLY A 48 -3.31 -4.67 6.92
N ILE A 49 -2.06 -4.91 6.54
CA ILE A 49 -1.70 -5.14 5.14
C ILE A 49 -2.17 -6.51 4.64
N GLU A 50 -2.13 -7.56 5.48
CA GLU A 50 -2.68 -8.88 5.14
C GLU A 50 -4.19 -8.81 4.87
N ASN A 51 -4.95 -8.19 5.79
CA ASN A 51 -6.39 -8.00 5.61
C ASN A 51 -6.71 -7.19 4.36
N THR A 52 -5.90 -6.18 4.05
CA THR A 52 -6.07 -5.35 2.85
C THR A 52 -5.87 -6.19 1.58
N VAL A 53 -4.77 -6.95 1.47
CA VAL A 53 -4.51 -7.82 0.32
C VAL A 53 -5.65 -8.84 0.15
N ASN A 54 -6.05 -9.50 1.24
CA ASN A 54 -7.17 -10.44 1.22
C ASN A 54 -8.48 -9.80 0.77
N TRP A 55 -8.74 -8.55 1.16
CA TRP A 55 -9.92 -7.82 0.70
C TRP A 55 -9.88 -7.60 -0.81
N TYR A 56 -8.76 -7.12 -1.37
CA TYR A 56 -8.64 -6.89 -2.82
C TYR A 56 -8.81 -8.18 -3.63
N LEU A 57 -8.25 -9.30 -3.17
CA LEU A 57 -8.39 -10.59 -3.83
C LEU A 57 -9.84 -11.10 -3.84
N ASN A 58 -10.59 -10.88 -2.76
CA ASN A 58 -11.97 -11.34 -2.63
C ASN A 58 -13.03 -10.38 -3.21
N ASN A 59 -12.63 -9.17 -3.61
CA ASN A 59 -13.55 -8.12 -4.07
C ASN A 59 -13.18 -7.59 -5.47
N SER A 60 -12.86 -8.50 -6.40
CA SER A 60 -12.39 -8.12 -7.74
C SER A 60 -13.34 -7.18 -8.48
N LYS A 61 -14.65 -7.44 -8.41
CA LYS A 61 -15.71 -6.58 -8.97
C LYS A 61 -15.62 -5.11 -8.57
N TRP A 62 -15.03 -4.81 -7.41
CA TRP A 62 -14.88 -3.43 -6.93
C TRP A 62 -13.84 -2.65 -7.76
N TRP A 63 -12.73 -3.29 -8.15
CA TRP A 63 -11.63 -2.64 -8.88
C TRP A 63 -11.54 -3.04 -10.37
N GLU A 64 -12.28 -4.03 -10.82
CA GLU A 64 -12.24 -4.50 -12.22
C GLU A 64 -12.62 -3.41 -13.25
N ASN A 65 -13.42 -2.41 -12.88
CA ASN A 65 -13.83 -1.32 -13.77
C ASN A 65 -12.85 -0.13 -13.80
N LEU A 66 -11.67 -0.26 -13.21
CA LEU A 66 -10.64 0.77 -13.26
C LEU A 66 -10.08 0.93 -14.68
N SER A 67 -9.49 2.10 -14.96
CA SER A 67 -8.89 2.40 -16.26
C SER A 67 -7.82 1.38 -16.64
N GLU A 68 -7.86 0.91 -17.90
CA GLU A 68 -6.84 0.02 -18.48
C GLU A 68 -5.41 0.57 -18.34
N SER A 69 -5.26 1.90 -18.29
CA SER A 69 -3.97 2.56 -18.12
C SER A 69 -3.24 2.19 -16.82
N ILE A 70 -3.96 1.71 -15.80
CA ILE A 70 -3.40 1.23 -14.53
C ILE A 70 -2.72 -0.13 -14.69
N PHE A 71 -3.14 -0.93 -15.68
CA PHE A 71 -2.66 -2.29 -15.95
C PHE A 71 -1.58 -2.35 -17.02
N GLU A 72 -1.10 -1.19 -17.51
CA GLU A 72 0.03 -1.13 -18.43
C GLU A 72 1.28 -1.76 -17.81
N HIS A 73 2.09 -2.44 -18.62
CA HIS A 73 3.31 -3.11 -18.15
C HIS A 73 4.44 -2.14 -17.77
N THR A 74 4.47 -0.93 -18.35
CA THR A 74 5.52 0.07 -18.10
C THR A 74 4.94 1.47 -17.92
N PRO A 75 4.09 1.71 -16.91
CA PRO A 75 3.37 2.98 -16.72
C PRO A 75 4.30 4.17 -16.42
N TRP A 76 5.55 3.93 -16.03
CA TRP A 76 6.58 4.94 -15.76
C TRP A 76 7.27 5.51 -17.01
N LYS A 77 7.00 4.95 -18.21
CA LYS A 77 7.63 5.39 -19.47
C LYS A 77 6.85 6.48 -20.22
N LYS A 78 5.83 7.06 -19.60
CA LYS A 78 4.98 8.10 -20.20
C LYS A 78 5.63 9.48 -20.16
#